data_AF-A0A1G7HJU0-F1
#
_entry.id   AF-A0A1G7HJU0-F1
#
_cell.length_a   1.000
_cell.length_b   1.000
_cell.length_c   1.000
_cell.angle_alpha   90.00
_cell.angle_beta   90.00
_cell.angle_gamma   90.00
#
_symmetry.space_group_name_H-M   'P 1'
#
loop_
_entity.id
_entity.type
_entity.pdbx_description
1 polymer ?
#
loop_
_entity_poly.entity_id
_entity_poly.type
_entity_poly.pdbx_seq_one_letter_code
_entity_poly.pdbx_strand_id
1 'polypeptide(L)'
;MALIKLAYKQIIDASAQGEFEKRVFHASYQEFLLKMQTYNPDRKFKTFTELKAHDGRANSLHYKLSFAVGHFFEMLNGRIPELKDNLGNQLKFEIPQFELMESDIDDRSAHKLAIIYTTGTLNLLNQLAEFMILADGDATDKAAQDTFIVKMQSNLSIISYQADEEPAILALNGRQYN
;
A
#
# COMPACT_ATOMS: atom_id res chain seq x y z
N MET A 1 -11.57 1.15 21.71
CA MET A 1 -10.43 1.41 20.80
C MET A 1 -10.92 1.15 19.38
N ALA A 2 -10.05 1.09 18.38
CA ALA A 2 -10.44 0.67 17.04
C ALA A 2 -9.37 -0.22 16.41
N LEU A 3 -9.79 -1.23 15.68
CA LEU A 3 -8.92 -2.02 14.82
C LEU A 3 -8.83 -1.33 13.46
N ILE A 4 -7.60 -1.15 12.96
CA ILE A 4 -7.34 -0.51 11.68
C ILE A 4 -6.38 -1.34 10.82
N LYS A 5 -6.42 -1.09 9.51
CA LYS A 5 -5.32 -1.42 8.60
C LYS A 5 -4.82 -0.15 7.93
N LEU A 6 -3.51 -0.02 7.83
CA LEU A 6 -2.86 1.07 7.11
C LEU A 6 -2.47 0.60 5.71
N ALA A 7 -2.58 1.50 4.74
CA ALA A 7 -1.99 1.36 3.42
C ALA A 7 -0.98 2.48 3.18
N TYR A 8 0.21 2.14 2.69
CA TYR A 8 1.23 3.09 2.24
C TYR A 8 1.52 2.91 0.75
N LYS A 9 1.37 3.99 -0.03
CA LYS A 9 1.66 4.00 -1.48
C LYS A 9 3.06 4.53 -1.73
N GLN A 10 4.00 3.65 -2.09
CA GLN A 10 5.31 4.05 -2.61
C GLN A 10 5.20 4.23 -4.13
N ILE A 11 5.68 5.36 -4.64
CA ILE A 11 5.77 5.63 -6.08
C ILE A 11 7.22 5.40 -6.51
N ILE A 12 7.39 4.64 -7.59
CA ILE A 12 8.70 4.38 -8.19
C ILE A 12 8.67 4.93 -9.62
N ASP A 13 9.62 5.80 -9.92
CA ASP A 13 9.83 6.40 -11.24
C ASP A 13 11.34 6.53 -11.54
N ALA A 14 11.67 7.24 -12.61
CA ALA A 14 13.05 7.42 -13.06
C ALA A 14 13.98 8.11 -12.03
N SER A 15 13.42 8.74 -10.99
CA SER A 15 14.19 9.34 -9.90
C SER A 15 14.63 8.35 -8.82
N ALA A 16 14.23 7.08 -8.91
CA ALA A 16 14.56 6.03 -7.95
C ALA A 16 16.05 5.97 -7.58
N GLN A 17 16.36 6.07 -6.28
CA GLN A 17 17.75 6.08 -5.78
C GLN A 17 18.15 4.77 -5.10
N GLY A 18 17.24 4.13 -4.37
CA GLY A 18 17.52 2.90 -3.64
C GLY A 18 17.64 1.70 -4.58
N GLU A 19 18.33 0.66 -4.09
CA GLU A 19 18.62 -0.53 -4.90
C GLU A 19 17.33 -1.30 -5.24
N PHE A 20 16.43 -1.43 -4.27
CA PHE A 20 15.12 -2.07 -4.47
C PHE A 20 14.33 -1.35 -5.56
N GLU A 21 14.17 -0.03 -5.45
CA GLU A 21 13.39 0.78 -6.38
C GLU A 21 13.98 0.72 -7.79
N LYS A 22 15.31 0.82 -7.92
CA LYS A 22 16.01 0.71 -9.20
C LYS A 22 15.79 -0.65 -9.87
N ARG A 23 15.84 -1.74 -9.09
CA ARG A 23 15.62 -3.11 -9.59
C ARG A 23 14.18 -3.30 -10.05
N VAL A 24 13.21 -2.88 -9.24
CA VAL A 24 11.79 -2.91 -9.59
C VAL A 24 11.55 -2.11 -10.86
N PHE A 25 11.97 -0.84 -10.90
CA PHE A 25 11.82 0.05 -12.05
C PHE A 25 12.39 -0.53 -13.35
N HIS A 26 13.60 -1.12 -13.27
CA HIS A 26 14.22 -1.70 -14.45
C HIS A 26 13.46 -2.93 -14.94
N ALA A 27 13.16 -3.88 -14.05
CA ALA A 27 12.51 -5.12 -14.43
C ALA A 27 11.07 -4.89 -14.92
N SER A 28 10.31 -4.01 -14.25
CA SER A 28 8.94 -3.66 -14.68
C SER A 28 8.92 -2.97 -16.04
N TYR A 29 9.90 -2.12 -16.33
CA TYR A 29 10.00 -1.48 -17.65
C TYR A 29 10.34 -2.48 -18.76
N GLN A 30 11.29 -3.39 -18.52
CA GLN A 30 11.60 -4.45 -19.49
C GLN A 30 10.39 -5.35 -19.75
N GLU A 31 9.68 -5.74 -18.69
CA GLU A 31 8.48 -6.55 -18.79
C GLU A 31 7.35 -5.80 -19.52
N PHE A 32 7.19 -4.50 -19.28
CA PHE A 32 6.27 -3.65 -20.02
C PHE A 32 6.52 -3.72 -21.52
N LEU A 33 7.76 -3.43 -21.96
CA LEU A 33 8.15 -3.46 -23.37
C LEU A 33 7.90 -4.82 -24.04
N LEU A 34 8.06 -5.92 -23.30
CA LEU A 34 7.79 -7.26 -23.79
C LEU A 34 6.28 -7.53 -23.92
N LYS A 35 5.51 -7.27 -22.85
CA LYS A 35 4.09 -7.66 -22.78
C LYS A 35 3.17 -6.73 -23.55
N MET A 36 3.53 -5.47 -23.72
CA MET A 36 2.73 -4.51 -24.48
C MET A 36 2.58 -4.90 -25.96
N GLN A 37 3.55 -5.63 -26.54
CA GLN A 37 3.52 -6.07 -27.94
C GLN A 37 2.30 -6.94 -28.26
N THR A 38 1.81 -7.71 -27.28
CA THR A 38 0.59 -8.53 -27.42
C THR A 38 -0.65 -7.67 -27.72
N TYR A 39 -0.67 -6.44 -27.25
CA TYR A 39 -1.79 -5.51 -27.40
C TYR A 39 -1.55 -4.46 -28.49
N ASN A 40 -0.32 -4.38 -29.00
CA ASN A 40 0.11 -3.35 -29.95
C ASN A 40 1.16 -3.92 -30.94
N PRO A 41 0.78 -4.91 -31.77
CA PRO A 41 1.72 -5.57 -32.68
C PRO A 41 2.30 -4.61 -33.73
N ASP A 42 1.53 -3.61 -34.15
CA ASP A 42 1.94 -2.61 -35.14
C ASP A 42 2.67 -1.40 -34.52
N ARG A 43 2.90 -1.37 -33.20
CA ARG A 43 3.49 -0.24 -32.47
C ARG A 43 2.80 1.11 -32.72
N LYS A 44 1.48 1.12 -32.86
CA LYS A 44 0.67 2.33 -33.08
C LYS A 44 0.54 3.19 -31.83
N PHE A 45 0.45 2.57 -30.66
CA PHE A 45 0.33 3.25 -29.37
C PHE A 45 1.69 3.32 -28.67
N LYS A 46 2.01 4.45 -28.05
CA LYS A 46 3.29 4.62 -27.36
C LYS A 46 3.16 4.48 -25.87
N THR A 47 2.04 4.94 -25.32
CA THR A 47 1.83 4.99 -23.87
C THR A 47 0.94 3.86 -23.37
N PHE A 48 1.06 3.54 -22.08
CA PHE A 48 0.14 2.61 -21.43
C PHE A 48 -1.30 3.15 -21.43
N THR A 49 -1.47 4.47 -21.24
CA THR A 49 -2.79 5.12 -21.32
C THR A 49 -3.45 4.94 -22.68
N GLU A 50 -2.75 5.20 -23.79
CA GLU A 50 -3.27 4.96 -25.14
C GLU A 50 -3.61 3.48 -25.36
N LEU A 51 -2.72 2.60 -24.93
CA LEU A 51 -2.90 1.16 -25.08
C LEU A 51 -4.16 0.66 -24.37
N LYS A 52 -4.39 1.11 -23.13
CA LYS A 52 -5.56 0.75 -22.33
C LYS A 52 -6.85 1.33 -22.90
N ALA A 53 -6.80 2.54 -23.46
CA ALA A 53 -7.96 3.17 -24.10
C ALA A 53 -8.38 2.42 -25.37
N HIS A 54 -7.43 1.88 -26.13
CA HIS A 54 -7.71 1.13 -27.35
C HIS A 54 -8.03 -0.35 -27.11
N ASP A 55 -7.36 -1.00 -26.16
CA ASP A 55 -7.56 -2.40 -25.82
C ASP A 55 -7.59 -2.59 -24.29
N GLY A 56 -8.80 -2.70 -23.74
CA GLY A 56 -9.02 -2.88 -22.30
C GLY A 56 -8.32 -4.12 -21.70
N ARG A 57 -7.94 -5.11 -22.52
CA ARG A 57 -7.15 -6.27 -22.05
C ARG A 57 -5.75 -5.86 -21.58
N ALA A 58 -5.24 -4.70 -22.03
CA ALA A 58 -3.99 -4.13 -21.56
C ALA A 58 -4.03 -3.80 -20.06
N ASN A 59 -5.21 -3.69 -19.43
CA ASN A 59 -5.34 -3.58 -17.97
C ASN A 59 -4.75 -4.80 -17.22
N SER A 60 -4.53 -5.93 -17.90
CA SER A 60 -3.81 -7.05 -17.30
C SER A 60 -2.30 -6.80 -17.11
N LEU A 61 -1.74 -5.72 -17.69
CA LEU A 61 -0.32 -5.36 -17.53
C LEU A 61 0.04 -5.07 -16.06
N HIS A 62 -0.88 -4.52 -15.26
CA HIS A 62 -0.67 -4.35 -13.81
C HIS A 62 -0.20 -5.66 -13.15
N TYR A 63 -0.93 -6.75 -13.39
CA TYR A 63 -0.64 -8.06 -12.81
C TYR A 63 0.52 -8.80 -13.50
N LYS A 64 0.74 -8.58 -14.81
CA LYS A 64 1.88 -9.20 -15.50
C LYS A 64 3.21 -8.65 -14.99
N LEU A 65 3.29 -7.33 -14.80
CA LEU A 65 4.49 -6.68 -14.29
C LEU A 65 4.74 -7.05 -12.82
N SER A 66 3.70 -7.26 -12.03
CA SER A 66 3.85 -7.67 -10.62
C SER A 66 4.60 -9.00 -10.47
N PHE A 67 4.41 -9.94 -11.40
CA PHE A 67 5.17 -11.18 -11.40
C PHE A 67 6.65 -11.00 -11.70
N ALA A 68 6.99 -10.12 -12.65
CA ALA A 68 8.39 -9.87 -13.03
C ALA A 68 9.21 -9.28 -11.87
N VAL A 69 8.56 -8.50 -11.00
CA VAL A 69 9.21 -7.84 -9.86
C VAL A 69 9.04 -8.60 -8.54
N GLY A 70 8.24 -9.67 -8.52
CA GLY A 70 7.80 -10.34 -7.29
C GLY A 70 8.95 -10.77 -6.36
N HIS A 71 10.02 -11.30 -6.93
CA HIS A 71 11.20 -11.76 -6.18
C HIS A 71 11.96 -10.63 -5.46
N PHE A 72 11.84 -9.37 -5.90
CA PHE A 72 12.48 -8.25 -5.20
C PHE A 72 11.82 -7.94 -3.86
N PHE A 73 10.56 -8.35 -3.65
CA PHE A 73 9.90 -8.14 -2.36
C PHE A 73 10.55 -8.94 -1.22
N GLU A 74 11.27 -10.01 -1.53
CA GLU A 74 12.05 -10.76 -0.55
C GLU A 74 13.13 -9.90 0.10
N MET A 75 13.69 -8.92 -0.64
CA MET A 75 14.68 -7.97 -0.12
C MET A 75 14.12 -7.09 1.00
N LEU A 76 12.80 -6.91 1.05
CA LEU A 76 12.14 -6.05 2.04
C LEU A 76 11.92 -6.76 3.37
N ASN A 77 12.08 -8.09 3.44
CA ASN A 77 11.81 -8.88 4.65
C ASN A 77 10.45 -8.55 5.31
N GLY A 78 9.43 -8.29 4.48
CA GLY A 78 8.09 -7.93 4.94
C GLY A 78 7.98 -6.55 5.61
N ARG A 79 8.92 -5.63 5.36
CA ARG A 79 8.97 -4.28 5.95
C ARG A 79 8.76 -3.18 4.90
N ILE A 80 7.97 -2.16 5.25
CA ILE A 80 7.69 -1.02 4.37
C ILE A 80 8.91 -0.09 4.36
N PRO A 81 9.57 0.14 3.21
CA PRO A 81 10.86 0.84 3.18
C PRO A 81 10.85 2.25 3.78
N GLU A 82 9.82 3.03 3.42
CA GLU A 82 9.71 4.46 3.72
C GLU A 82 8.72 4.78 4.86
N LEU A 83 8.06 3.78 5.43
CA LEU A 83 7.15 3.98 6.56
C LEU A 83 7.78 3.46 7.86
N LYS A 84 8.17 4.40 8.72
CA LYS A 84 8.84 4.13 9.99
C LYS A 84 8.03 4.66 11.17
N ASP A 85 8.18 4.00 12.31
CA ASP A 85 7.79 4.56 13.60
C ASP A 85 8.75 5.70 14.02
N ASN A 86 8.42 6.38 15.12
CA ASN A 86 9.27 7.44 15.67
C ASN A 86 10.64 6.97 16.18
N LEU A 87 10.87 5.66 16.34
CA LEU A 87 12.17 5.08 16.69
C LEU A 87 12.98 4.67 15.45
N GLY A 88 12.41 4.82 14.24
CA GLY A 88 13.03 4.47 12.97
C GLY A 88 12.80 3.03 12.52
N ASN A 89 12.00 2.24 13.25
CA ASN A 89 11.66 0.88 12.84
C ASN A 89 10.64 0.90 11.72
N GLN A 90 10.88 0.12 10.67
CA GLN A 90 9.93 -0.01 9.56
C GLN A 90 8.70 -0.82 9.97
N LEU A 91 7.53 -0.42 9.48
CA LEU A 91 6.30 -1.17 9.70
C LEU A 91 6.26 -2.46 8.88
N LYS A 92 5.57 -3.49 9.36
CA LYS A 92 5.35 -4.73 8.62
C LYS A 92 4.19 -4.59 7.63
N PHE A 93 4.27 -5.28 6.50
CA PHE A 93 3.16 -5.41 5.56
C PHE A 93 2.80 -6.89 5.33
N GLU A 94 1.56 -7.15 4.89
CA GLU A 94 1.09 -8.47 4.46
C GLU A 94 1.49 -8.72 3.00
N ILE A 95 0.58 -8.49 2.04
CA ILE A 95 0.83 -8.70 0.60
C ILE A 95 0.82 -7.33 -0.10
N PRO A 96 1.90 -6.98 -0.83
CA PRO A 96 1.96 -5.71 -1.54
C PRO A 96 1.16 -5.81 -2.85
N GLN A 97 0.51 -4.73 -3.23
CA GLN A 97 -0.18 -4.60 -4.52
C GLN A 97 0.65 -3.74 -5.46
N PHE A 98 0.72 -4.13 -6.72
CA PHE A 98 1.49 -3.43 -7.74
C PHE A 98 0.56 -2.75 -8.75
N GLU A 99 0.85 -1.50 -9.09
CA GLU A 99 0.07 -0.69 -10.02
C GLU A 99 1.00 -0.02 -11.05
N LEU A 100 0.88 -0.37 -12.33
CA LEU A 100 1.46 0.43 -13.41
C LEU A 100 0.65 1.72 -13.58
N MET A 101 1.26 2.88 -13.34
CA MET A 101 0.57 4.17 -13.46
C MET A 101 0.64 4.70 -14.90
N GLU A 102 1.84 4.72 -15.47
CA GLU A 102 2.09 5.11 -16.86
C GLU A 102 3.40 4.46 -17.36
N SER A 103 3.54 4.31 -18.67
CA SER A 103 4.82 3.99 -19.29
C SER A 103 4.78 4.35 -20.77
N ASP A 104 5.94 4.69 -21.33
CA ASP A 104 6.11 4.92 -22.75
C ASP A 104 7.13 3.90 -23.33
N ILE A 105 7.00 3.55 -24.60
CA ILE A 105 7.90 2.60 -25.28
C ILE A 105 9.22 3.22 -25.74
N ASP A 106 9.21 4.52 -26.00
CA ASP A 106 10.32 5.32 -26.50
C ASP A 106 10.96 6.14 -25.35
N ASP A 107 10.17 6.50 -24.32
CA ASP A 107 10.64 7.26 -23.17
C ASP A 107 10.56 6.47 -21.86
N ARG A 108 11.68 5.88 -21.47
CA ARG A 108 11.82 5.17 -20.19
C ARG A 108 11.56 6.08 -18.97
N SER A 109 11.78 7.39 -19.08
CA SER A 109 11.58 8.30 -17.95
C SER A 109 10.10 8.49 -17.61
N ALA A 110 9.21 8.21 -18.56
CA ALA A 110 7.76 8.19 -18.36
C ALA A 110 7.26 6.92 -17.63
N HIS A 111 8.12 5.90 -17.45
CA HIS A 111 7.74 4.72 -16.69
C HIS A 111 7.50 5.09 -15.22
N LYS A 112 6.30 4.81 -14.74
CA LYS A 112 5.89 5.12 -13.37
C LYS A 112 4.98 4.04 -12.85
N LEU A 113 5.30 3.55 -11.67
CA LEU A 113 4.53 2.52 -10.98
C LEU A 113 4.33 2.89 -9.52
N ALA A 114 3.40 2.19 -8.88
CA ALA A 114 3.22 2.25 -7.45
C ALA A 114 3.18 0.86 -6.84
N ILE A 115 3.66 0.80 -5.60
CA ILE A 115 3.52 -0.35 -4.73
C ILE A 115 2.70 0.11 -3.52
N ILE A 116 1.61 -0.59 -3.24
CA ILE A 116 0.74 -0.33 -2.10
C ILE A 116 1.00 -1.42 -1.07
N TYR A 117 1.54 -1.03 0.07
CA TYR A 117 1.81 -1.90 1.20
C TYR A 117 0.67 -1.81 2.20
N THR A 118 0.01 -2.94 2.48
CA THR A 118 -1.05 -3.01 3.49
C THR A 118 -0.51 -3.69 4.75
N THR A 119 -0.70 -3.07 5.92
CA THR A 119 -0.33 -3.67 7.20
C THR A 119 -1.25 -4.84 7.56
N GLY A 120 -0.81 -5.65 8.53
CA GLY A 120 -1.73 -6.47 9.31
C GLY A 120 -2.73 -5.61 10.11
N THR A 121 -3.59 -6.27 10.88
CA THR A 121 -4.48 -5.57 11.82
C THR A 121 -3.67 -4.89 12.91
N LEU A 122 -3.95 -3.61 13.14
CA LEU A 122 -3.35 -2.79 14.18
C LEU A 122 -4.42 -2.26 15.12
N ASN A 123 -4.06 -2.13 16.39
CA ASN A 123 -4.87 -1.47 17.39
C ASN A 123 -4.58 0.04 17.38
N LEU A 124 -5.57 0.86 17.06
CA LEU A 124 -5.50 2.32 17.23
C LEU A 124 -5.88 2.67 18.66
N LEU A 125 -4.85 2.93 19.49
CA LEU A 125 -5.01 3.23 20.91
C LEU A 125 -5.35 4.70 21.14
N ASN A 126 -4.71 5.59 20.38
CA ASN A 126 -4.96 7.03 20.46
C ASN A 126 -4.46 7.74 19.20
N GLN A 127 -4.95 8.95 18.96
CA GLN A 127 -4.46 9.85 17.93
C GLN A 127 -4.25 11.24 18.52
N LEU A 128 -3.02 11.76 18.39
CA LEU A 128 -2.61 13.09 18.85
C LEU A 128 -2.15 13.90 17.64
N ALA A 129 -3.05 14.75 17.12
CA ALA A 129 -2.86 15.48 15.86
C ALA A 129 -2.51 14.53 14.70
N GLU A 130 -1.28 14.61 14.20
CA GLU A 130 -0.76 13.77 13.11
C GLU A 130 -0.14 12.46 13.63
N PHE A 131 -0.01 12.23 14.93
CA PHE A 131 0.61 11.01 15.46
C PHE A 131 -0.46 9.99 15.88
N MET A 132 -0.28 8.74 15.46
CA MET A 132 -1.09 7.59 15.89
C MET A 132 -0.28 6.75 16.86
N ILE A 133 -0.88 6.40 18.00
CA ILE A 133 -0.34 5.41 18.95
C ILE A 133 -0.96 4.06 18.60
N LEU A 134 -0.11 3.13 18.18
CA LEU A 134 -0.51 1.85 17.60
C LEU A 134 0.09 0.69 18.39
N ALA A 135 -0.60 -0.46 18.36
CA ALA A 135 -0.07 -1.75 18.78
C ALA A 135 -0.35 -2.80 17.69
N ASP A 136 0.47 -3.84 17.62
CA ASP A 136 0.26 -4.97 16.70
C ASP A 136 -0.91 -5.85 17.19
N GLY A 137 -1.82 -6.24 16.28
CA GLY A 137 -2.85 -7.25 16.52
C GLY A 137 -4.18 -6.74 17.09
N ASP A 138 -5.09 -7.68 17.29
CA ASP A 138 -6.40 -7.50 17.94
C ASP A 138 -6.28 -7.89 19.41
N ALA A 139 -5.77 -6.95 20.20
CA ALA A 139 -5.59 -7.15 21.61
C ALA A 139 -6.81 -6.64 22.37
N THR A 140 -7.78 -7.55 22.51
CA THR A 140 -8.95 -7.45 23.39
C THR A 140 -8.58 -7.52 24.89
N ASP A 141 -7.34 -7.90 25.20
CA ASP A 141 -6.88 -8.14 26.57
C ASP A 141 -6.26 -6.89 27.20
N LYS A 142 -6.68 -6.55 28.42
CA LYS A 142 -6.30 -5.34 29.19
C LYS A 142 -4.86 -5.39 29.74
N ALA A 143 -4.00 -6.26 29.22
CA ALA A 143 -2.61 -6.34 29.61
C ALA A 143 -1.79 -5.18 29.02
N ALA A 144 -0.63 -4.89 29.61
CA ALA A 144 0.33 -3.96 29.01
C ALA A 144 0.80 -4.51 27.65
N GLN A 145 0.69 -3.68 26.61
CA GLN A 145 1.07 -4.02 25.25
C GLN A 145 2.20 -3.13 24.78
N ASP A 146 3.09 -3.67 23.95
CA ASP A 146 4.11 -2.89 23.27
C ASP A 146 3.43 -1.97 22.26
N THR A 147 3.81 -0.69 22.29
CA THR A 147 3.25 0.34 21.41
C THR A 147 4.33 0.98 20.56
N PHE A 148 3.91 1.51 19.42
CA PHE A 148 4.76 2.32 18.56
C PHE A 148 3.96 3.52 18.04
N ILE A 149 4.68 4.57 17.66
CA ILE A 149 4.07 5.82 17.19
C ILE A 149 4.39 5.99 15.72
N VAL A 150 3.35 6.20 14.91
CA VAL A 150 3.46 6.50 13.48
C VAL A 150 2.89 7.87 13.20
N LYS A 151 3.62 8.67 12.44
CA LYS A 151 3.14 9.96 11.95
C LYS A 151 2.34 9.78 10.66
N MET A 152 1.16 10.37 10.61
CA MET A 152 0.38 10.59 9.40
C MET A 152 1.19 11.44 8.44
N GLN A 153 1.33 10.93 7.21
CA GLN A 153 2.15 11.54 6.17
C GLN A 153 1.50 11.30 4.81
N SER A 154 2.02 11.98 3.78
CA SER A 154 1.60 11.74 2.40
C SER A 154 1.69 10.26 2.05
N ASN A 155 0.73 9.79 1.24
CA ASN A 155 0.62 8.40 0.79
C ASN A 155 0.30 7.35 1.87
N LEU A 156 0.12 7.74 3.14
CA LEU A 156 -0.37 6.88 4.21
C LEU A 156 -1.87 7.10 4.42
N SER A 157 -2.65 6.02 4.43
CA SER A 157 -4.09 6.07 4.72
C SER A 157 -4.51 4.94 5.64
N ILE A 158 -5.53 5.19 6.46
CA ILE A 158 -6.34 4.14 7.06
C ILE A 158 -7.28 3.62 5.96
N ILE A 159 -7.28 2.30 5.72
CA ILE A 159 -8.10 1.66 4.67
C ILE A 159 -9.13 0.66 5.23
N SER A 160 -9.03 0.37 6.52
CA SER A 160 -10.00 -0.42 7.27
C SER A 160 -10.09 0.18 8.66
N TYR A 161 -11.32 0.29 9.18
CA TYR A 161 -11.60 0.81 10.51
C TYR A 161 -12.78 0.04 11.08
N GLN A 162 -12.58 -0.56 12.24
CA GLN A 162 -13.60 -1.23 13.03
C GLN A 162 -13.54 -0.67 14.44
N ALA A 163 -14.56 0.08 14.84
CA ALA A 163 -14.68 0.55 16.21
C ALA A 163 -14.96 -0.64 17.13
N ASP A 164 -14.38 -0.62 18.33
CA ASP A 164 -14.92 -1.43 19.42
C ASP A 164 -16.30 -0.89 19.75
N GLU A 165 -17.34 -1.67 19.50
CA GLU A 165 -18.65 -1.38 20.08
C GLU A 165 -18.51 -1.51 21.60
N GLU A 166 -18.60 -0.39 22.32
CA GLU A 166 -18.90 -0.46 23.75
C GLU A 166 -20.19 -1.27 23.90
N PRO A 167 -20.22 -2.35 24.71
CA PRO A 167 -21.46 -3.04 24.97
C PRO A 167 -22.43 -2.01 25.56
N ALA A 168 -23.53 -1.78 24.86
CA ALA A 168 -24.61 -0.90 25.29
C ALA A 168 -25.21 -1.40 26.61
N ILE A 169 -24.59 -1.04 27.73
CA ILE A 169 -25.11 -1.30 29.08
C ILE A 169 -25.19 0.04 29.78
N LEU A 170 -26.30 0.75 29.52
CA LEU A 170 -27.16 1.43 30.50
C LEU A 170 -28.29 2.19 29.76
N ALA A 171 -29.10 1.46 28.98
CA ALA A 171 -30.48 1.85 28.71
C ALA A 171 -31.42 1.17 29.72
N LEU A 172 -31.05 1.12 31.00
CA LEU A 172 -31.95 0.70 32.07
C LEU A 172 -31.67 1.54 33.31
N ASN A 173 -32.52 2.55 33.56
CA ASN A 173 -33.34 2.64 34.78
C ASN A 173 -34.06 4.01 34.93
N GLY A 174 -35.38 3.98 34.72
CA GLY A 174 -36.33 4.43 35.74
C GLY A 174 -36.70 5.92 35.85
N ARG A 175 -37.92 6.25 35.38
CA ARG A 175 -38.98 7.08 36.01
C ARG A 175 -40.00 7.40 34.90
N GLN A 176 -41.29 7.07 34.99
CA GLN A 176 -42.16 7.25 36.13
C GLN A 176 -43.24 6.16 36.21
N TYR A 177 -43.45 5.66 37.43
CA TYR A 177 -44.80 5.35 37.91
C TYR A 177 -45.54 6.69 38.06
N ASN A 178 -46.66 6.83 37.35
CA ASN A 178 -47.96 7.29 37.85
C ASN A 178 -48.99 7.21 36.71
#